data_AF-A0A255QLS3-F1
#
_entry.id   AF-A0A255QLS3-F1
#
_cell.length_a   1.000
_cell.length_b   1.000
_cell.length_c   1.000
_cell.angle_alpha   90.00
_cell.angle_beta   90.00
_cell.angle_gamma   90.00
#
_symmetry.space_group_name_H-M   'P 1'
#
loop_
_entity.id
_entity.type
_entity.pdbx_description
1 polymer ?
#
loop_
_entity_poly.entity_id
_entity_poly.type
_entity_poly.pdbx_seq_one_letter_code
_entity_poly.pdbx_strand_id
1 'polypeptide(L)'
;MSAPSRKGRNVLLAFAVAVTVGIIAYMLFPENSVTLSKPGFDITLALFRTCNQNSDVGLVKVEALVMQMQDQLHEEERQAIGSIISSARAGEWQAAQIDCRRLLDSQVKH
;
A
#
# COMPACT_ATOMS: atom_id res chain seq x y z
N MET A 1 4.71 -29.93 -34.74
CA MET A 1 4.55 -29.23 -33.46
C MET A 1 5.93 -28.81 -32.98
N SER A 2 6.31 -27.55 -33.18
CA SER A 2 7.65 -27.05 -32.83
C SER A 2 7.76 -26.88 -31.31
N ALA A 3 8.74 -27.55 -30.70
CA ALA A 3 9.00 -27.42 -29.27
C ALA A 3 9.38 -25.97 -28.92
N PRO A 4 8.81 -25.37 -27.87
CA PRO A 4 9.14 -24.01 -27.49
C PRO A 4 10.60 -23.88 -27.06
N SER A 5 11.27 -22.84 -27.56
CA SER A 5 12.67 -22.50 -27.23
C SER A 5 12.88 -22.42 -25.72
N ARG A 6 14.04 -22.92 -25.23
CA ARG A 6 14.45 -22.88 -23.80
C ARG A 6 14.29 -21.48 -23.19
N LYS A 7 14.52 -20.41 -23.98
CA LYS A 7 14.32 -19.02 -23.53
C LYS A 7 12.85 -18.69 -23.26
N GLY A 8 11.95 -19.11 -24.16
CA GLY A 8 10.50 -18.88 -24.01
C GLY A 8 9.92 -19.59 -22.79
N ARG A 9 10.44 -20.78 -22.47
CA ARG A 9 10.01 -21.56 -21.30
C ARG A 9 10.42 -20.91 -19.97
N ASN A 10 11.58 -20.26 -19.92
CA ASN A 10 12.06 -19.53 -18.74
C ASN A 10 11.28 -18.24 -18.50
N VAL A 11 10.90 -17.53 -19.56
CA VAL A 11 10.04 -16.33 -19.47
C VAL A 11 8.65 -16.69 -18.94
N LEU A 12 8.08 -17.79 -19.43
CA LEU A 12 6.77 -18.29 -18.98
C LEU A 12 6.79 -18.71 -17.50
N LEU A 13 7.86 -19.37 -17.07
CA LEU A 13 8.09 -19.73 -15.67
C LEU A 13 8.24 -18.49 -14.77
N ALA A 14 9.01 -17.49 -15.19
CA ALA A 14 9.17 -16.25 -14.43
C ALA A 14 7.83 -15.51 -14.25
N PHE A 15 7.01 -15.47 -15.30
CA PHE A 15 5.68 -14.84 -15.25
C PHE A 15 4.73 -15.59 -14.31
N ALA A 16 4.72 -16.92 -14.38
CA ALA A 16 3.91 -17.75 -13.48
C ALA A 16 4.30 -17.55 -12.01
N VAL A 17 5.60 -17.47 -11.71
CA VAL A 17 6.09 -17.21 -10.34
C VAL A 17 5.62 -15.83 -9.85
N ALA A 18 5.76 -14.78 -10.66
CA ALA A 18 5.33 -13.42 -10.27
C ALA A 18 3.84 -13.34 -9.94
N VAL A 19 2.99 -13.98 -10.76
CA VAL A 19 1.53 -14.04 -10.50
C VAL A 19 1.24 -14.80 -9.21
N THR A 20 1.93 -15.91 -8.99
CA THR A 20 1.71 -16.75 -7.79
C THR A 20 2.10 -15.99 -6.51
N VAL A 21 3.22 -15.26 -6.54
CA VAL A 21 3.63 -14.41 -5.41
C VAL A 21 2.61 -13.29 -5.16
N GLY A 22 2.08 -12.66 -6.20
CA GLY A 22 1.03 -11.63 -6.07
C GLY A 22 -0.27 -12.18 -5.43
N ILE A 23 -0.67 -13.40 -5.82
CA ILE A 23 -1.85 -14.07 -5.23
C ILE A 23 -1.59 -14.46 -3.77
N ILE A 24 -0.41 -14.98 -3.46
CA ILE A 24 -0.05 -15.36 -2.08
C ILE A 24 -0.01 -14.12 -1.18
N ALA A 25 0.56 -13.00 -1.65
CA ALA A 25 0.50 -11.74 -0.94
C ALA A 25 -0.95 -11.30 -0.72
N TYR A 26 -1.79 -11.34 -1.76
CA TYR A 26 -3.21 -10.99 -1.64
C TYR A 26 -3.98 -11.85 -0.62
N MET A 27 -3.65 -13.15 -0.51
CA MET A 27 -4.31 -14.05 0.44
C MET A 27 -3.76 -13.98 1.87
N LEU A 28 -2.47 -13.66 2.04
CA LEU A 28 -1.84 -13.61 3.36
C LEU A 28 -2.08 -12.30 4.11
N PHE A 29 -2.51 -11.24 3.43
CA PHE A 29 -2.88 -9.97 4.03
C PHE A 29 -4.41 -9.77 3.97
N PRO A 30 -5.18 -10.40 4.89
CA PRO A 30 -6.62 -10.18 4.95
C PRO A 30 -6.93 -8.69 5.19
N GLU A 31 -7.93 -8.17 4.48
CA GLU A 31 -8.47 -6.82 4.69
C GLU A 31 -9.08 -6.74 6.09
N ASN A 32 -8.25 -6.46 7.10
CA ASN A 32 -8.76 -5.88 8.34
C ASN A 32 -9.30 -4.50 7.92
N SER A 33 -10.62 -4.35 7.90
CA SER A 33 -11.28 -3.08 7.60
C SER A 33 -11.00 -2.12 8.75
N VAL A 34 -9.85 -1.47 8.69
CA VAL A 34 -9.46 -0.44 9.65
C VAL A 34 -10.41 0.73 9.48
N THR A 35 -11.22 1.01 10.50
CA THR A 35 -12.07 2.21 10.52
C THR A 35 -11.22 3.42 10.84
N LEU A 36 -11.21 4.39 9.94
CA LEU A 36 -10.46 5.62 10.10
C LEU A 36 -11.27 6.64 10.91
N SER A 37 -10.66 7.14 11.97
CA SER A 37 -11.01 8.39 12.62
C SER A 37 -10.87 9.55 11.63
N LYS A 38 -11.46 10.71 11.93
CA LYS A 38 -11.31 11.90 11.08
C LYS A 38 -9.83 12.28 10.86
N PRO A 39 -8.96 12.34 11.90
CA PRO A 39 -7.52 12.54 11.70
C PRO A 39 -6.88 11.46 10.83
N GLY A 40 -7.21 10.18 11.05
CA GLY A 40 -6.71 9.07 10.25
C GLY A 40 -7.08 9.18 8.77
N PHE A 41 -8.31 9.60 8.47
CA PHE A 41 -8.78 9.85 7.11
C PHE A 41 -8.04 11.01 6.44
N ASP A 42 -7.92 12.15 7.13
CA ASP A 42 -7.23 13.33 6.62
C ASP A 42 -5.74 13.03 6.32
N ILE A 43 -5.08 12.29 7.22
CA ILE A 43 -3.70 11.81 7.03
C ILE A 43 -3.61 10.84 5.84
N THR A 44 -4.50 9.86 5.76
CA THR A 44 -4.50 8.88 4.66
C THR A 44 -4.73 9.56 3.31
N LEU A 45 -5.58 10.58 3.25
CA LEU A 45 -5.79 11.37 2.04
C LEU A 45 -4.55 12.21 1.66
N ALA A 46 -3.85 12.78 2.64
CA ALA A 46 -2.58 13.46 2.42
C ALA A 46 -1.49 12.49 1.93
N LEU A 47 -1.44 11.29 2.49
CA LEU A 47 -0.54 10.22 2.06
C LEU A 47 -0.85 9.77 0.63
N PHE A 48 -2.12 9.57 0.29
CA PHE A 48 -2.54 9.23 -1.09
C PHE A 48 -2.02 10.24 -2.11
N ARG A 49 -2.20 11.55 -1.84
CA ARG A 49 -1.71 12.63 -2.71
C ARG A 49 -0.19 12.62 -2.81
N THR A 50 0.49 12.37 -1.69
CA THR A 50 1.94 12.29 -1.61
C THR A 50 2.49 11.14 -2.44
N CYS A 51 1.91 9.94 -2.30
CA CYS A 51 2.26 8.76 -3.09
C CYS A 51 1.98 8.98 -4.58
N ASN A 52 0.86 9.62 -4.94
CA ASN A 52 0.56 9.94 -6.35
C ASN A 52 1.55 10.93 -6.98
N GLN A 53 2.23 11.75 -6.17
CA GLN A 53 3.25 12.69 -6.62
C GLN A 53 4.67 12.13 -6.50
N ASN A 54 4.84 10.92 -5.94
CA ASN A 54 6.14 10.36 -5.56
C ASN A 54 7.00 11.38 -4.77
N SER A 55 6.38 12.10 -3.83
CA SER A 55 7.02 13.24 -3.17
C SER A 55 7.67 12.85 -1.85
N ASP A 56 8.99 12.70 -1.84
CA ASP A 56 9.76 12.43 -0.62
C ASP A 56 9.57 13.52 0.44
N VAL A 57 9.53 14.79 0.01
CA VAL A 57 9.30 15.94 0.90
C VAL A 57 7.88 15.90 1.48
N GLY A 58 6.90 15.48 0.68
CA GLY A 58 5.54 15.24 1.17
C GLY A 58 5.50 14.10 2.19
N LEU A 59 6.25 13.02 1.95
CA LEU A 59 6.26 11.84 2.82
C LEU A 59 6.82 12.17 4.20
N VAL A 60 7.91 12.94 4.27
CA VAL A 60 8.46 13.45 5.54
C VAL A 60 7.43 14.27 6.32
N LYS A 61 6.63 15.10 5.64
CA LYS A 61 5.57 15.89 6.30
C LYS A 61 4.44 15.01 6.82
N VAL A 62 4.04 13.99 6.06
CA VAL A 62 3.01 13.03 6.50
C VAL A 62 3.48 12.24 7.71
N GLU A 63 4.72 11.77 7.74
CA GLU A 63 5.30 11.10 8.91
C GLU A 63 5.29 12.00 10.15
N ALA A 64 5.66 13.26 9.99
CA ALA A 64 5.60 14.24 11.08
C ALA A 64 4.15 14.45 11.57
N LEU A 65 3.18 14.49 10.66
CA LEU A 65 1.75 14.59 11.03
C LEU A 65 1.28 13.36 11.81
N VAL A 66 1.69 12.15 11.41
CA VAL A 66 1.36 10.92 12.13
C VAL A 66 1.94 10.95 13.55
N MET A 67 3.18 11.40 13.71
CA MET A 67 3.79 11.55 15.04
C MET A 67 3.06 12.60 15.90
N GLN A 68 2.67 13.73 15.31
CA GLN A 68 1.93 14.79 16.02
C GLN A 68 0.53 14.35 16.46
N MET A 69 -0.13 13.50 15.67
CA MET A 69 -1.48 13.02 15.93
C MET A 69 -1.51 11.62 16.55
N GLN A 70 -0.37 11.09 17.01
CA GLN A 70 -0.28 9.70 17.46
C GLN A 70 -1.35 9.36 18.51
N ASP A 71 -1.61 10.27 19.45
CA ASP A 71 -2.54 10.06 20.57
C ASP A 71 -4.01 10.15 20.14
N GLN A 72 -4.28 10.66 18.94
CA GLN A 72 -5.60 10.80 18.34
C GLN A 72 -5.95 9.65 17.38
N LEU A 73 -4.96 8.83 17.03
CA LEU A 73 -5.13 7.67 16.17
C LEU A 73 -5.33 6.41 17.03
N HIS A 74 -6.19 5.51 16.59
CA HIS A 74 -6.22 4.16 17.12
C HIS A 74 -4.99 3.37 16.64
N GLU A 75 -4.61 2.33 17.39
CA GLU A 75 -3.43 1.52 17.06
C GLU A 75 -3.52 0.90 15.67
N GLU A 76 -4.70 0.42 15.29
CA GLU A 76 -4.95 -0.18 13.97
C GLU A 76 -4.75 0.84 12.83
N GLU A 77 -5.18 2.09 13.02
CA GLU A 77 -4.96 3.18 12.07
C GLU A 77 -3.46 3.50 11.95
N ARG A 78 -2.75 3.60 13.09
CA ARG A 78 -1.31 3.85 13.09
C ARG A 78 -0.55 2.75 12.35
N GLN A 79 -0.91 1.49 12.58
CA GLN A 79 -0.27 0.36 11.91
C GLN A 79 -0.56 0.37 10.40
N ALA A 80 -1.81 0.61 10.00
CA ALA A 80 -2.19 0.66 8.59
C ALA A 80 -1.48 1.79 7.85
N ILE A 81 -1.54 3.02 8.38
CA ILE A 81 -0.87 4.18 7.79
C ILE A 81 0.65 3.98 7.79
N GLY A 82 1.22 3.46 8.89
CA GLY A 82 2.65 3.17 9.02
C GLY A 82 3.15 2.15 8.01
N SER A 83 2.38 1.09 7.74
CA SER A 83 2.72 0.11 6.71
C SER A 83 2.79 0.75 5.32
N ILE A 84 1.84 1.61 4.99
CA ILE A 84 1.81 2.31 3.70
C ILE A 84 2.99 3.29 3.57
N ILE A 85 3.31 4.01 4.64
CA ILE A 85 4.49 4.89 4.70
C ILE A 85 5.77 4.07 4.47
N SER A 86 5.89 2.88 5.06
CA SER A 86 7.04 1.99 4.87
C SER A 86 7.20 1.57 3.40
N SER A 87 6.11 1.17 2.74
CA SER A 87 6.14 0.84 1.30
C SER A 87 6.55 2.06 0.45
N ALA A 88 6.02 3.24 0.78
CA ALA A 88 6.41 4.48 0.10
C ALA A 88 7.90 4.80 0.29
N ARG A 89 8.44 4.62 1.52
CA ARG A 89 9.87 4.77 1.83
C ARG A 89 10.76 3.78 1.09
N ALA A 90 10.26 2.57 0.82
CA ALA A 90 10.96 1.58 0.00
C ALA A 90 10.95 1.93 -1.51
N GLY A 91 10.30 3.03 -1.91
CA GLY A 91 10.14 3.43 -3.31
C GLY A 91 9.00 2.70 -4.02
N GLU A 92 8.19 1.92 -3.30
CA GLU A 92 7.04 1.18 -3.82
C GLU A 92 5.80 2.09 -3.94
N TRP A 93 5.97 3.26 -4.54
CA TRP A 93 4.97 4.33 -4.57
C TRP A 93 3.61 3.89 -5.11
N GLN A 94 3.63 3.08 -6.17
CA GLN A 94 2.40 2.57 -6.79
C GLN A 94 1.64 1.61 -5.85
N ALA A 95 2.36 0.73 -5.14
CA ALA A 95 1.75 -0.17 -4.17
C ALA A 95 1.16 0.64 -3.00
N ALA A 96 1.95 1.57 -2.44
CA ALA A 96 1.51 2.46 -1.37
C ALA A 96 0.27 3.30 -1.78
N GLN A 97 0.20 3.76 -3.04
CA GLN A 97 -0.97 4.46 -3.56
C GLN A 97 -2.21 3.56 -3.63
N ILE A 98 -2.07 2.32 -4.11
CA ILE A 98 -3.17 1.34 -4.17
C ILE A 98 -3.68 1.05 -2.76
N ASP A 99 -2.78 0.89 -1.80
CA ASP A 99 -3.15 0.61 -0.41
C ASP A 99 -3.83 1.81 0.26
N CYS A 100 -3.36 3.04 0.01
CA CYS A 100 -4.07 4.25 0.43
C CYS A 100 -5.50 4.28 -0.11
N ARG A 101 -5.65 3.99 -1.42
CA ARG A 101 -6.96 4.02 -2.07
C ARG A 101 -7.89 2.97 -1.49
N ARG A 102 -7.41 1.74 -1.27
CA ARG A 102 -8.17 0.66 -0.64
C ARG A 102 -8.62 1.06 0.76
N LEU A 103 -7.71 1.64 1.55
CA LEU A 103 -8.01 2.10 2.90
C LEU A 103 -9.07 3.21 2.89
N LEU A 104 -8.99 4.18 1.98
CA LEU A 104 -9.99 5.24 1.82
C LEU A 104 -11.34 4.70 1.32
N ASP A 105 -11.34 3.82 0.32
CA ASP A 105 -12.54 3.23 -0.27
C ASP A 105 -13.29 2.36 0.75
N SER A 106 -12.57 1.71 1.68
CA SER A 106 -13.18 0.93 2.76
C SER A 106 -14.00 1.78 3.74
N GLN A 107 -13.78 3.10 3.77
CA GLN A 107 -14.55 4.02 4.61
C GLN A 107 -15.91 4.43 3.99
N VAL A 108 -16.16 4.12 2.71
CA VAL A 108 -17.33 4.63 1.97
C VAL A 108 -18.58 3.75 2.15
N LYS A 109 -18.51 2.63 2.87
CA LYS A 109 -19.61 1.65 2.99
C LYS A 109 -20.18 1.40 4.39
N HIS A 110 -19.84 2.19 5.40
CA HIS A 110 -20.38 2.04 6.75
C HIS A 110 -20.85 3.38 7.34
#